data_AF-A0A8T4ZA36-F1
#
_entry.id   AF-A0A8T4ZA36-F1
#
_cell.length_a   1.000
_cell.length_b   1.000
_cell.length_c   1.000
_cell.angle_alpha   90.00
_cell.angle_beta   90.00
_cell.angle_gamma   90.00
#
_symmetry.space_group_name_H-M   'P 1'
#
loop_
_entity.id
_entity.type
_entity.pdbx_description
1 polymer ?
#
loop_
_entity_poly.entity_id
_entity_poly.type
_entity_poly.pdbx_seq_one_letter_code
_entity_poly.pdbx_strand_id
1 'polypeptide(L)'
;REFENAYLEGKRVVITTTNGTMALQYAMGARWILIGSFLNAKAITAAASRLLKNEGGISLVLASRNGMFFLEDFLCAGLLVSNLGPDLHVDDKAAASRLAWASAEDRLEDIVRRSWHAKYLESIGYGEDVSLCLRRDIYSTVPFLRRAEIVRLQI
;
A
#
# COMPACT_ATOMS: atom_id res chain seq x y z
N ARG A 1 6.58 10.87 -8.72
CA ARG A 1 7.19 11.60 -9.86
C ARG A 1 8.57 12.14 -9.55
N GLU A 2 8.76 12.89 -8.46
CA GLU A 2 10.04 13.51 -8.11
C GLU A 2 11.22 12.52 -8.07
N PHE A 3 11.00 11.30 -7.57
CA PHE A 3 12.03 10.27 -7.50
C PHE A 3 12.35 9.58 -8.83
N GLU A 4 11.48 9.67 -9.84
CA GLU A 4 11.73 9.03 -11.15
C GLU A 4 12.85 9.76 -11.91
N ASN A 5 12.99 11.08 -11.70
CA ASN A 5 13.98 11.91 -12.38
C ASN A 5 15.20 12.22 -11.50
N ALA A 6 15.26 11.70 -10.29
CA ALA A 6 16.34 11.95 -9.35
C ALA A 6 17.47 10.92 -9.51
N TYR A 7 18.73 11.37 -9.54
CA TYR A 7 19.88 10.46 -9.51
C TYR A 7 20.09 9.92 -8.09
N LEU A 8 19.45 8.78 -7.80
CA LEU A 8 19.39 8.15 -6.47
C LEU A 8 20.15 6.83 -6.36
N GLU A 9 20.75 6.35 -7.46
CA GLU A 9 21.48 5.09 -7.45
C GLU A 9 22.63 5.11 -6.42
N GLY A 10 22.69 4.08 -5.57
CA GLY A 10 23.66 3.98 -4.47
C GLY A 10 23.46 4.96 -3.31
N LYS A 11 22.44 5.82 -3.35
CA LYS A 11 22.18 6.83 -2.31
C LYS A 11 21.18 6.34 -1.28
N ARG A 12 21.29 6.89 -0.07
CA ARG A 12 20.27 6.77 0.98
C ARG A 12 19.32 7.95 0.90
N VAL A 13 18.02 7.68 0.90
CA VAL A 13 16.97 8.70 0.93
C VAL A 13 16.39 8.76 2.33
N VAL A 14 16.41 9.94 2.94
CA VAL A 14 15.75 10.20 4.23
C VAL A 14 14.40 10.84 3.93
N ILE A 15 13.32 10.17 4.32
CA ILE A 15 11.95 10.64 4.11
C ILE A 15 11.29 10.80 5.47
N THR A 16 10.70 11.97 5.72
CA THR A 16 9.80 12.18 6.85
C THR A 16 8.38 12.30 6.33
N THR A 17 7.47 11.51 6.87
CA THR A 17 6.05 11.58 6.54
C THR A 17 5.23 11.51 7.81
N THR A 18 4.09 12.21 7.83
CA THR A 18 3.16 12.18 8.96
C THR A 18 2.51 10.80 9.13
N ASN A 19 2.14 10.16 8.01
CA ASN A 19 1.28 8.98 8.01
C ASN A 19 2.09 7.67 7.97
N GLY A 20 3.07 7.57 7.06
CA GLY A 20 3.84 6.35 6.84
C GLY A 20 4.66 5.93 8.07
N THR A 21 5.23 6.90 8.79
CA THR A 21 6.01 6.62 10.01
C THR A 21 5.13 6.03 11.12
N MET A 22 3.90 6.54 11.28
CA MET A 22 2.95 6.01 12.27
C MET A 22 2.49 4.60 11.93
N ALA A 23 2.19 4.32 10.65
CA ALA A 23 1.83 2.98 10.20
C ALA A 23 2.93 1.95 10.46
N LEU A 24 4.19 2.34 10.22
CA LEU A 24 5.34 1.50 10.55
C LEU A 24 5.46 1.25 12.06
N GLN A 25 5.21 2.28 12.89
CA GLN A 25 5.20 2.13 14.35
C GLN A 25 4.13 1.13 14.82
N TYR A 26 2.92 1.18 14.26
CA TYR A 26 1.86 0.21 14.58
C TYR A 26 2.18 -1.21 14.14
N ALA A 27 3.00 -1.37 13.09
CA ALA A 27 3.45 -2.67 12.61
C ALA A 27 4.67 -3.21 13.39
N MET A 28 5.28 -2.43 14.30
CA MET A 28 6.44 -2.87 15.07
C MET A 28 6.08 -4.05 15.98
N GLY A 29 6.61 -5.22 15.64
CA GLY A 29 6.27 -6.50 16.29
C GLY A 29 5.99 -7.60 15.27
N ALA A 30 5.60 -7.22 14.04
CA ALA A 30 5.51 -8.16 12.94
C ALA A 30 6.91 -8.68 12.54
N ARG A 31 6.99 -9.98 12.22
CA ARG A 31 8.22 -10.62 11.72
C ARG A 31 8.70 -10.01 10.40
N TRP A 32 7.76 -9.66 9.54
CA TRP A 32 7.99 -9.03 8.25
C TRP A 32 7.05 -7.85 8.10
N ILE A 33 7.59 -6.70 7.73
CA ILE A 33 6.82 -5.48 7.45
C ILE A 33 7.09 -5.13 5.99
N LEU A 34 6.14 -5.43 5.11
CA LEU A 34 6.21 -5.13 3.68
C LEU A 34 5.49 -3.82 3.39
N ILE A 35 5.98 -3.03 2.43
CA ILE A 35 5.39 -1.75 2.04
C ILE A 35 4.64 -1.92 0.72
N GLY A 36 3.31 -1.98 0.82
CA GLY A 36 2.42 -2.20 -0.31
C GLY A 36 1.70 -0.94 -0.79
N SER A 37 1.41 -0.92 -2.08
CA SER A 37 0.61 0.10 -2.77
C SER A 37 -0.04 -0.52 -4.02
N PHE A 38 -0.90 0.22 -4.71
CA PHE A 38 -1.39 -0.19 -6.03
C PHE A 38 -0.24 -0.46 -7.01
N LEU A 39 0.86 0.29 -6.90
CA LEU A 39 1.99 0.23 -7.82
C LEU A 39 2.73 -1.12 -7.82
N ASN A 40 2.65 -1.88 -6.73
CA ASN A 40 3.40 -3.13 -6.53
C ASN A 40 2.55 -4.26 -5.88
N ALA A 41 1.23 -4.19 -6.03
CA ALA A 41 0.29 -5.06 -5.32
C ALA A 41 0.58 -6.55 -5.54
N LYS A 42 0.78 -6.99 -6.78
CA LYS A 42 1.10 -8.39 -7.12
C LYS A 42 2.42 -8.85 -6.51
N ALA A 43 3.45 -8.01 -6.56
CA ALA A 43 4.75 -8.35 -6.01
C ALA A 43 4.68 -8.53 -4.49
N ILE A 44 3.93 -7.66 -3.82
CA ILE A 44 3.74 -7.69 -2.37
C ILE A 44 2.95 -8.91 -1.93
N THR A 45 1.84 -9.24 -2.60
CA THR A 45 1.04 -10.41 -2.22
C THR A 45 1.77 -11.72 -2.50
N ALA A 46 2.49 -11.83 -3.63
CA ALA A 46 3.32 -12.99 -3.91
C ALA A 46 4.42 -13.19 -2.84
N ALA A 47 5.07 -12.09 -2.42
CA ALA A 47 6.05 -12.11 -1.33
C ALA A 47 5.42 -12.54 0.00
N ALA A 48 4.28 -11.95 0.37
CA ALA A 48 3.57 -12.26 1.59
C ALA A 48 3.18 -13.75 1.65
N SER A 49 2.59 -14.30 0.58
CA SER A 49 2.24 -15.72 0.47
C SER A 49 3.46 -16.64 0.60
N ARG A 50 4.62 -16.25 0.05
CA ARG A 50 5.85 -17.03 0.18
C ARG A 50 6.42 -17.00 1.59
N LEU A 51 6.37 -15.84 2.26
CA LEU A 51 6.86 -15.66 3.63
C LEU A 51 5.96 -16.34 4.67
N LEU A 52 4.67 -16.47 4.38
CA LEU A 52 3.68 -17.12 5.24
C LEU A 52 3.84 -18.64 5.39
N LYS A 53 4.61 -19.31 4.53
CA LYS A 53 4.62 -20.78 4.43
C LYS A 53 4.92 -21.55 5.73
N ASN A 54 5.41 -20.90 6.80
CA ASN A 54 5.78 -21.53 8.07
C ASN A 54 5.25 -20.78 9.31
N GLU A 55 3.92 -20.69 9.45
CA GLU A 55 3.15 -20.15 10.59
C GLU A 55 3.03 -18.62 10.69
N GLY A 56 1.78 -18.13 10.72
CA GLY A 56 1.41 -16.73 10.91
C GLY A 56 0.15 -16.30 10.15
N GLY A 57 -0.26 -15.05 10.35
CA GLY A 57 -1.31 -14.38 9.56
C GLY A 57 -0.77 -13.12 8.91
N ILE A 58 -1.56 -12.52 8.00
CA ILE A 58 -1.27 -11.20 7.43
C ILE A 58 -2.17 -10.18 8.12
N SER A 59 -1.57 -9.09 8.58
CA SER A 59 -2.29 -7.89 9.00
C SER A 59 -2.01 -6.77 8.01
N LEU A 60 -3.06 -6.12 7.50
CA LEU A 60 -2.94 -4.94 6.67
C LEU A 60 -3.08 -3.69 7.54
N VAL A 61 -2.01 -2.90 7.62
CA VAL A 61 -1.98 -1.63 8.36
C VAL A 61 -2.10 -0.50 7.34
N LEU A 62 -3.21 0.23 7.40
CA LEU A 62 -3.45 1.37 6.50
C LEU A 62 -2.67 2.58 7.00
N ALA A 63 -2.10 3.34 6.06
CA ALA A 63 -1.25 4.48 6.40
C ALA A 63 -2.03 5.65 7.02
N SER A 64 -3.33 5.80 6.71
CA SER A 64 -4.37 6.54 7.42
C SER A 64 -3.91 7.50 8.53
N ARG A 65 -4.28 8.79 8.42
CA ARG A 65 -3.86 9.82 9.37
C ARG A 65 -4.79 9.89 10.58
N ASN A 66 -4.28 9.85 11.81
CA ASN A 66 -5.04 10.16 13.04
C ASN A 66 -6.38 9.41 13.18
N GLY A 67 -6.45 8.15 12.79
CA GLY A 67 -7.69 7.37 12.81
C GLY A 67 -8.70 7.74 11.72
N MET A 68 -8.33 8.61 10.77
CA MET A 68 -9.15 8.92 9.60
C MET A 68 -9.16 7.74 8.63
N PHE A 69 -10.34 7.52 8.05
CA PHE A 69 -10.54 6.58 6.97
C PHE A 69 -10.26 7.25 5.62
N PHE A 70 -9.31 6.69 4.86
CA PHE A 70 -9.02 7.11 3.50
C PHE A 70 -9.45 6.03 2.51
N LEU A 71 -10.21 6.45 1.50
CA LEU A 71 -10.86 5.53 0.56
C LEU A 71 -9.83 4.76 -0.26
N GLU A 72 -8.81 5.45 -0.75
CA GLU A 72 -7.72 4.88 -1.53
C GLU A 72 -6.92 3.83 -0.76
N ASP A 73 -6.66 4.04 0.54
CA ASP A 73 -5.99 3.06 1.40
C ASP A 73 -6.84 1.81 1.56
N PHE A 74 -8.15 1.98 1.78
CA PHE A 74 -9.09 0.87 1.95
C PHE A 74 -9.29 0.08 0.65
N LEU A 75 -9.36 0.76 -0.50
CA LEU A 75 -9.42 0.13 -1.82
C LEU A 75 -8.12 -0.62 -2.14
N CYS A 76 -6.95 -0.05 -1.77
CA CYS A 76 -5.67 -0.72 -1.93
C CYS A 76 -5.61 -2.00 -1.09
N ALA A 77 -6.10 -1.95 0.15
CA ALA A 77 -6.22 -3.14 0.98
C ALA A 77 -7.12 -4.20 0.33
N GLY A 78 -8.25 -3.79 -0.24
CA GLY A 78 -9.15 -4.68 -0.98
C GLY A 78 -8.47 -5.37 -2.17
N LEU A 79 -7.66 -4.64 -2.94
CA LEU A 79 -6.83 -5.20 -4.00
C LEU A 79 -5.85 -6.26 -3.46
N LEU A 80 -5.13 -5.94 -2.38
CA LEU A 80 -4.18 -6.88 -1.77
C LEU A 80 -4.88 -8.14 -1.24
N VAL A 81 -6.01 -7.98 -0.55
CA VAL A 81 -6.82 -9.10 -0.04
C VAL A 81 -7.37 -9.95 -1.19
N SER A 82 -7.74 -9.34 -2.32
CA SER A 82 -8.21 -10.06 -3.51
C SER A 82 -7.07 -10.87 -4.15
N ASN A 83 -5.88 -10.28 -4.26
CA ASN A 83 -4.69 -10.92 -4.81
C ASN A 83 -4.16 -12.09 -3.95
N LEU A 84 -4.42 -12.10 -2.64
CA LEU A 84 -4.04 -13.20 -1.74
C LEU A 84 -4.90 -14.46 -1.92
N GLY A 85 -6.02 -14.35 -2.63
CA GLY A 85 -6.86 -15.49 -3.00
C GLY A 85 -8.17 -15.61 -2.20
N PRO A 86 -9.16 -16.32 -2.75
CA PRO A 86 -10.50 -16.44 -2.17
C PRO A 86 -10.53 -17.31 -0.90
N ASP A 87 -9.63 -18.29 -0.77
CA ASP A 87 -9.63 -19.28 0.31
C ASP A 87 -9.05 -18.76 1.64
N LEU A 88 -8.62 -17.49 1.69
CA LEU A 88 -8.08 -16.87 2.89
C LEU A 88 -9.19 -16.61 3.91
N HIS A 89 -9.01 -17.07 5.15
CA HIS A 89 -9.84 -16.63 6.26
C HIS A 89 -9.56 -15.15 6.55
N VAL A 90 -10.57 -14.31 6.40
CA VAL A 90 -10.49 -12.86 6.53
C VAL A 90 -11.47 -12.37 7.58
N ASP A 91 -11.11 -11.28 8.27
CA ASP A 91 -12.04 -10.57 9.14
C ASP A 91 -13.02 -9.70 8.33
N ASP A 92 -14.00 -9.10 9.02
CA ASP A 92 -15.03 -8.26 8.38
C ASP A 92 -14.44 -7.04 7.65
N LYS A 93 -13.34 -6.48 8.15
CA LYS A 93 -12.69 -5.32 7.53
C LYS A 93 -12.04 -5.71 6.21
N ALA A 94 -11.33 -6.83 6.19
CA ALA A 94 -10.72 -7.37 4.98
C ALA A 94 -11.79 -7.80 3.97
N ALA A 95 -12.89 -8.44 4.42
CA ALA A 95 -14.02 -8.77 3.56
C ALA A 95 -14.68 -7.52 2.95
N ALA A 96 -14.95 -6.50 3.78
CA ALA A 96 -15.51 -5.22 3.32
C ALA A 96 -14.57 -4.51 2.32
N SER A 97 -13.26 -4.56 2.53
CA SER A 97 -12.28 -3.98 1.61
C SER A 97 -12.29 -4.69 0.26
N ARG A 98 -12.38 -6.03 0.25
CA ARG A 98 -12.47 -6.85 -0.96
C ARG A 98 -13.74 -6.52 -1.77
N LEU A 99 -14.88 -6.35 -1.10
CA LEU A 99 -16.13 -5.94 -1.74
C LEU A 99 -16.06 -4.52 -2.31
N ALA A 100 -15.49 -3.58 -1.55
CA ALA A 100 -15.29 -2.21 -2.01
C ALA A 100 -14.37 -2.15 -3.23
N TRP A 101 -13.28 -2.93 -3.22
CA TRP A 101 -12.38 -3.08 -4.36
C TRP A 101 -13.11 -3.63 -5.59
N ALA A 102 -13.83 -4.74 -5.45
CA ALA A 102 -14.57 -5.35 -6.55
C ALA A 102 -15.58 -4.37 -7.20
N SER A 103 -16.19 -3.49 -6.41
CA SER A 103 -17.11 -2.46 -6.94
C SER A 103 -16.40 -1.27 -7.59
N ALA A 104 -15.13 -1.04 -7.27
CA ALA A 104 -14.39 0.15 -7.68
C ALA A 104 -13.36 -0.11 -8.78
N GLU A 105 -12.92 -1.35 -8.97
CA GLU A 105 -11.78 -1.72 -9.82
C GLU A 105 -11.79 -1.07 -11.21
N ASP A 106 -12.91 -1.16 -11.94
CA ASP A 106 -13.03 -0.63 -13.31
C ASP A 106 -13.08 0.91 -13.38
N ARG A 107 -13.35 1.57 -12.26
CA ARG A 107 -13.52 3.03 -12.15
C ARG A 107 -12.70 3.61 -10.99
N LEU A 108 -11.56 2.99 -10.69
CA LEU A 108 -10.76 3.29 -9.51
C LEU A 108 -10.41 4.78 -9.44
N GLU A 109 -9.89 5.32 -10.53
CA GLU A 109 -9.47 6.73 -10.59
C GLU A 109 -10.65 7.68 -10.41
N ASP A 110 -11.77 7.45 -11.11
CA ASP A 110 -12.97 8.28 -10.99
C ASP A 110 -13.54 8.28 -9.57
N ILE A 111 -13.52 7.14 -8.89
CA ILE A 111 -14.01 6.97 -7.52
C ILE A 111 -13.07 7.67 -6.54
N VAL A 112 -11.76 7.43 -6.65
CA VAL A 112 -10.77 8.03 -5.75
C VAL A 112 -10.73 9.55 -5.91
N ARG A 113 -10.78 10.09 -7.13
CA ARG A 113 -10.82 11.55 -7.37
C ARG A 113 -12.03 12.25 -6.74
N ARG A 114 -13.10 11.52 -6.43
CA ARG A 114 -14.25 12.07 -5.70
C ARG A 114 -14.04 12.10 -4.18
N SER A 115 -13.04 11.38 -3.66
CA SER A 115 -12.71 11.31 -2.24
C SER A 115 -12.23 12.65 -1.71
N TRP A 116 -12.42 12.87 -0.40
CA TRP A 116 -11.98 14.10 0.24
C TRP A 116 -10.45 14.28 0.16
N HIS A 117 -9.68 13.20 0.36
CA HIS A 117 -8.21 13.30 0.36
C HIS A 117 -7.65 13.57 -1.03
N ALA A 118 -8.20 12.93 -2.07
CA ALA A 118 -7.79 13.20 -3.45
C ALA A 118 -8.10 14.65 -3.85
N LYS A 119 -9.30 15.15 -3.53
CA LYS A 119 -9.66 16.57 -3.75
C LYS A 119 -8.74 17.54 -3.00
N TYR A 120 -8.36 17.19 -1.78
CA TYR A 120 -7.38 17.98 -1.03
C TYR A 120 -6.03 18.01 -1.76
N LEU A 121 -5.48 16.85 -2.14
CA LEU A 121 -4.20 16.75 -2.88
C LEU A 121 -4.25 17.52 -4.20
N GLU A 122 -5.34 17.41 -4.96
CA GLU A 122 -5.57 18.18 -6.17
C GLU A 122 -5.53 19.69 -5.91
N SER A 123 -6.19 20.17 -4.84
CA SER A 123 -6.24 21.59 -4.52
C SER A 123 -4.90 22.21 -4.14
N ILE A 124 -3.91 21.38 -3.74
CA ILE A 124 -2.54 21.80 -3.45
C ILE A 124 -1.54 21.42 -4.55
N GLY A 125 -2.02 20.99 -5.73
CA GLY A 125 -1.18 20.77 -6.92
C GLY A 125 -0.67 19.34 -7.13
N TYR A 126 -1.08 18.36 -6.31
CA TYR A 126 -0.63 16.96 -6.40
C TYR A 126 -1.60 16.05 -7.17
N GLY A 127 -2.48 16.61 -8.01
CA GLY A 127 -3.49 15.83 -8.75
C GLY A 127 -2.92 14.79 -9.73
N GLU A 128 -1.72 15.03 -10.27
CA GLU A 128 -1.02 14.06 -11.13
C GLU A 128 -0.38 12.92 -10.31
N ASP A 129 0.04 13.19 -9.07
CA ASP A 129 0.54 12.15 -8.17
C ASP A 129 -0.58 11.20 -7.73
N VAL A 130 -1.82 11.69 -7.61
CA VAL A 130 -2.99 10.83 -7.40
C VAL A 130 -3.12 9.82 -8.54
N SER A 131 -3.13 10.25 -9.82
CA SER A 131 -3.19 9.33 -10.96
C SER A 131 -2.03 8.33 -10.95
N LEU A 132 -0.80 8.80 -10.70
CA LEU A 132 0.37 7.93 -10.65
C LEU A 132 0.19 6.84 -9.59
N CYS A 133 -0.15 7.22 -8.36
CA CYS A 133 -0.32 6.30 -7.23
C CYS A 133 -1.43 5.27 -7.41
N LEU A 134 -2.40 5.50 -8.31
CA LEU A 134 -3.47 4.57 -8.64
C LEU A 134 -3.13 3.60 -9.78
N ARG A 135 -1.99 3.78 -10.46
CA ARG A 135 -1.52 2.80 -11.45
C ARG A 135 -1.23 1.46 -10.77
N ARG A 136 -1.54 0.38 -11.47
CA ARG A 136 -1.43 -0.97 -10.93
C ARG A 136 -0.18 -1.68 -11.42
N ASP A 137 0.55 -2.29 -10.48
CA ASP A 137 1.64 -3.23 -10.74
C ASP A 137 2.71 -2.74 -11.73
N ILE A 138 2.99 -1.43 -11.73
CA ILE A 138 4.06 -0.85 -12.58
C ILE A 138 5.45 -1.12 -12.01
N TYR A 139 5.55 -1.57 -10.75
CA TYR A 139 6.79 -1.97 -10.09
C TYR A 139 6.69 -3.40 -9.54
N SER A 140 7.75 -4.19 -9.73
CA SER A 140 7.90 -5.53 -9.15
C SER A 140 8.72 -5.55 -7.85
N THR A 141 9.08 -4.37 -7.34
CA THR A 141 9.88 -4.22 -6.13
C THR A 141 9.03 -4.50 -4.89
N VAL A 142 9.63 -5.22 -3.93
CA VAL A 142 9.04 -5.51 -2.63
C VAL A 142 9.88 -4.79 -1.57
N PRO A 143 9.52 -3.55 -1.15
CA PRO A 143 10.18 -2.90 -0.05
C PRO A 143 9.77 -3.54 1.27
N PHE A 144 10.72 -3.73 2.18
CA PHE A 144 10.44 -4.20 3.54
C PHE A 144 11.28 -3.45 4.56
N LEU A 145 10.74 -3.31 5.78
CA LEU A 145 11.48 -2.72 6.89
C LEU A 145 12.49 -3.72 7.44
N ARG A 146 13.77 -3.36 7.39
CA ARG A 146 14.87 -4.09 8.02
C ARG A 146 15.53 -3.18 9.06
N ARG A 147 15.35 -3.51 10.34
CA ARG A 147 15.76 -2.66 11.46
C ARG A 147 15.04 -1.31 11.40
N ALA A 148 15.72 -0.27 10.91
CA ALA A 148 15.18 1.09 10.78
C ALA A 148 15.25 1.61 9.32
N GLU A 149 15.55 0.74 8.36
CA GLU A 149 15.69 1.11 6.94
C GLU A 149 14.72 0.31 6.08
N ILE A 150 14.08 0.97 5.12
CA ILE A 150 13.31 0.30 4.08
C ILE A 150 14.26 -0.12 2.97
N VAL A 151 14.36 -1.41 2.70
CA VAL A 151 15.23 -1.98 1.68
C VAL A 151 14.45 -2.93 0.77
N ARG A 152 15.01 -3.25 -0.40
CA ARG A 152 14.41 -4.23 -1.31
C ARG A 152 14.56 -5.64 -0.76
N LEU A 153 13.47 -6.40 -0.70
CA LEU A 153 13.48 -7.82 -0.39
C LEU A 153 14.02 -8.60 -1.59
N GLN A 154 14.95 -9.52 -1.33
CA GLN A 154 15.48 -10.48 -2.31
C GLN A 154 14.94 -11.85 -1.96
N ILE A 155 13.90 -12.30 -2.67
CA ILE A 155 13.27 -13.61 -2.50
C ILE A 155 13.07 -14.27 -3.86
#